data_AF-A0A9X0D3N5-F1
#
_entry.id   AF-A0A9X0D3N5-F1
#
_cell.length_a   1.000
_cell.length_b   1.000
_cell.length_c   1.000
_cell.angle_alpha   90.00
_cell.angle_beta   90.00
_cell.angle_gamma   90.00
#
_symmetry.space_group_name_H-M   'P 1'
#
loop_
_entity.id
_entity.type
_entity.pdbx_description
1 polymer ?
#
loop_
_entity_poly.entity_id
_entity_poly.type
_entity_poly.pdbx_seq_one_letter_code
_entity_poly.pdbx_strand_id
1 'polypeptide(L)'
;MLFSEFPRPTKTFSQRRAVERLSSGVNVFLHSKRGNKKPHFGELFFQEHTYKLELRSKADEGETNEKEKTKKIIELNDLRMVQPGRLVSSALKYAGHRRRVGAHQSGNLGQIASVITGKRVYNLEFTDYSDLKAFYNMIEAVFAVTLLTS
;
A
#
# COMPACT_ATOMS: atom_id res chain seq x y z
N MET A 1 8.00 32.15 -32.31
CA MET A 1 7.62 30.80 -31.86
C MET A 1 6.30 30.91 -31.11
N LEU A 2 5.26 30.17 -31.51
CA LEU A 2 3.86 30.42 -31.14
C LEU A 2 3.37 29.57 -29.94
N PHE A 3 4.27 28.92 -29.22
CA PHE A 3 3.97 28.25 -27.96
C PHE A 3 5.12 28.51 -27.00
N SER A 4 4.84 29.22 -25.90
CA SER A 4 5.68 29.19 -24.71
C SER A 4 5.82 27.73 -24.27
N GLU A 5 7.03 27.33 -23.85
CA GLU A 5 7.26 25.99 -23.31
C GLU A 5 6.22 25.69 -22.24
N PHE A 6 5.28 24.78 -22.55
CA PHE A 6 4.31 24.33 -21.56
C PHE A 6 5.10 23.79 -20.38
N PRO A 7 4.89 24.30 -19.15
CA PRO A 7 5.58 23.76 -17.99
C PRO A 7 5.23 22.29 -17.91
N ARG A 8 6.23 21.42 -18.07
CA ARG A 8 6.00 19.98 -17.99
C ARG A 8 5.46 19.69 -16.60
N PRO A 9 4.28 19.08 -16.48
CA PRO A 9 3.74 18.77 -15.17
C PRO A 9 4.69 17.84 -14.43
N THR A 10 4.99 18.14 -13.17
CA THR A 10 5.90 17.37 -12.30
C THR A 10 5.48 15.89 -12.17
N LYS A 11 4.21 15.59 -12.45
CA LYS A 11 3.60 14.25 -12.42
C LYS A 11 2.83 14.00 -13.71
N THR A 12 2.93 12.78 -14.23
CA THR A 12 2.08 12.33 -15.34
C THR A 12 0.61 12.23 -14.92
N PHE A 13 -0.31 12.14 -15.89
CA PHE A 13 -1.73 11.96 -15.59
C PHE A 13 -2.01 10.69 -14.77
N SER A 14 -1.32 9.58 -15.09
CA SER A 14 -1.45 8.31 -14.35
C SER A 14 -0.95 8.43 -12.91
N GLN A 15 0.14 9.17 -12.69
CA GLN A 15 0.68 9.47 -11.36
C GLN A 15 -0.28 10.34 -10.53
N ARG A 16 -0.91 11.36 -11.12
CA ARG A 16 -1.93 12.18 -10.43
C ARG A 16 -3.14 11.34 -10.02
N ARG A 17 -3.71 10.59 -10.96
CA ARG A 17 -4.81 9.64 -10.70
C ARG A 17 -4.47 8.62 -9.63
N ALA A 18 -3.23 8.12 -9.62
CA ALA A 18 -2.75 7.19 -8.61
C ALA A 18 -2.70 7.81 -7.20
N VAL A 19 -2.17 9.03 -7.08
CA VAL A 19 -2.16 9.78 -5.81
C VAL A 19 -3.58 10.05 -5.32
N GLU A 20 -4.49 10.52 -6.19
CA GLU A 20 -5.90 10.75 -5.86
C GLU A 20 -6.60 9.47 -5.38
N ARG A 21 -6.37 8.35 -6.07
CA ARG A 21 -6.95 7.05 -5.73
C ARG A 21 -6.50 6.58 -4.35
N LEU A 22 -5.20 6.64 -4.06
CA LEU A 22 -4.68 6.26 -2.75
C LEU A 22 -5.09 7.26 -1.66
N SER A 23 -5.29 8.53 -1.99
CA SER A 23 -5.83 9.54 -1.05
C SER A 23 -7.30 9.28 -0.72
N SER A 24 -8.06 8.69 -1.64
CA SER A 24 -9.47 8.30 -1.45
C SER A 24 -9.62 7.00 -0.64
N GLY A 25 -8.54 6.25 -0.45
CA GLY A 25 -8.53 4.98 0.29
C GLY A 25 -8.67 3.77 -0.62
N VAL A 26 -7.85 2.74 -0.37
CA VAL A 26 -7.93 1.45 -1.05
C VAL A 26 -7.91 0.30 -0.06
N ASN A 27 -8.59 -0.81 -0.36
CA ASN A 27 -8.65 -1.94 0.55
C ASN A 27 -7.34 -2.75 0.50
N VAL A 28 -6.77 -3.02 1.66
CA VAL A 28 -5.53 -3.81 1.80
C VAL A 28 -5.59 -4.73 3.02
N PHE A 29 -4.79 -5.77 2.97
CA PHE A 29 -4.36 -6.53 4.13
C PHE A 29 -2.94 -6.14 4.51
N LEU A 30 -2.72 -5.88 5.80
CA LEU A 30 -1.39 -5.71 6.35
C LEU A 30 -0.97 -6.98 7.11
N HIS A 31 0.01 -7.66 6.55
CA HIS A 31 0.51 -8.91 7.12
C HIS A 31 1.40 -8.66 8.34
N SER A 32 1.28 -9.54 9.32
CA SER A 32 2.07 -9.47 10.55
C SER A 32 3.53 -9.83 10.29
N LYS A 33 4.49 -9.12 10.90
CA LYS A 33 5.94 -9.36 10.70
C LYS A 33 6.34 -10.83 10.85
N ARG A 34 5.74 -11.57 11.78
CA ARG A 34 6.06 -13.00 12.01
C ARG A 34 5.31 -13.93 11.06
N GLY A 35 4.14 -13.53 10.58
CA GLY A 35 3.28 -14.31 9.70
C GLY A 35 2.40 -15.36 10.37
N ASN A 36 2.47 -15.45 11.69
CA ASN A 36 1.62 -16.38 12.44
C ASN A 36 0.25 -15.76 12.74
N LYS A 37 0.14 -14.43 12.82
CA LYS A 37 -1.13 -13.74 13.11
C LYS A 37 -1.92 -13.47 11.83
N LYS A 38 -3.25 -13.54 11.91
CA LYS A 38 -4.16 -13.10 10.83
C LYS A 38 -3.78 -11.69 10.38
N PRO A 39 -3.81 -11.40 9.06
CA PRO A 39 -3.51 -10.06 8.60
C PRO A 39 -4.60 -9.07 9.02
N HIS A 40 -4.24 -7.80 9.14
CA HIS A 40 -5.18 -6.74 9.44
C HIS A 40 -5.81 -6.23 8.15
N PHE A 41 -7.11 -6.35 8.00
CA PHE A 41 -7.83 -5.81 6.84
C PHE A 41 -8.32 -4.39 7.11
N GLY A 42 -8.25 -3.52 6.10
CA GLY A 42 -8.71 -2.14 6.22
C GLY A 42 -8.45 -1.30 4.99
N GLU A 43 -8.70 0.00 5.13
CA GLU A 43 -8.47 0.99 4.07
C GLU A 43 -7.14 1.71 4.28
N LEU A 44 -6.30 1.70 3.26
CA LEU A 44 -5.03 2.41 3.20
C LEU A 44 -5.22 3.76 2.51
N PHE A 45 -4.91 4.83 3.24
CA PHE A 45 -4.97 6.20 2.75
C PHE A 45 -3.56 6.77 2.61
N PHE A 46 -3.28 7.43 1.50
CA PHE A 46 -2.07 8.23 1.35
C PHE A 46 -2.33 9.69 1.73
N GLN A 47 -1.50 10.25 2.59
CA GLN A 47 -1.51 11.66 2.97
C GLN A 47 -0.30 12.34 2.33
N GLU A 48 -0.54 13.00 1.21
CA GLU A 48 0.52 13.59 0.39
C GLU A 48 1.34 14.64 1.15
N HIS A 49 0.67 15.56 1.86
CA HIS A 49 1.31 16.66 2.58
C HIS A 49 2.21 16.21 3.75
N THR A 50 2.01 15.01 4.30
CA THR A 50 2.82 14.46 5.40
C THR A 50 3.65 13.25 5.01
N TYR A 51 3.54 12.78 3.76
CA TYR A 51 4.20 11.57 3.26
C TYR A 51 3.92 10.35 4.13
N LYS A 52 2.66 10.14 4.49
CA LYS A 52 2.22 9.03 5.37
C LYS A 52 1.24 8.12 4.66
N LEU A 53 1.38 6.81 4.88
CA LEU A 53 0.32 5.84 4.63
C LEU A 53 -0.39 5.53 5.94
N GLU A 54 -1.70 5.72 5.96
CA GLU A 54 -2.56 5.45 7.11
C GLU A 54 -3.45 4.27 6.80
N LEU A 55 -3.27 3.16 7.51
CA LEU A 55 -4.19 2.04 7.48
C LEU A 55 -5.23 2.22 8.59
N ARG A 56 -6.50 2.29 8.18
CA ARG A 56 -7.66 2.29 9.06
C ARG A 56 -8.32 0.92 9.01
N SER A 57 -8.28 0.20 10.14
CA SER A 57 -8.91 -1.11 10.24
C SER A 57 -10.44 -0.98 10.13
N LYS A 58 -11.08 -1.81 9.30
CA LYS A 58 -12.53 -2.01 9.35
C LYS A 58 -12.80 -3.00 10.48
N ALA A 59 -13.70 -2.68 11.40
CA ALA A 59 -14.12 -3.64 12.41
C ALA A 59 -14.84 -4.80 11.69
N ASP A 60 -14.58 -6.04 12.11
CA ASP A 60 -15.33 -7.18 11.60
C ASP A 60 -16.81 -7.00 12.00
N GLU A 61 -17.73 -7.18 11.04
CA GLU A 61 -19.16 -7.22 11.29
C GLU A 61 -19.47 -8.34 12.28
N GLY A 62 -19.64 -8.01 13.57
CA GLY A 62 -19.94 -8.97 14.63
C GLY A 62 -19.30 -8.69 15.99
N GLU A 63 -18.30 -7.80 16.09
CA GLU A 63 -17.76 -7.39 17.39
C GLU A 63 -18.44 -6.10 17.88
N THR A 64 -19.40 -6.26 18.81
CA THR A 64 -20.04 -5.22 19.62
C THR A 64 -19.07 -4.63 20.65
N ASN A 65 -17.95 -4.10 20.19
CA ASN A 65 -17.07 -3.29 21.01
C ASN A 65 -16.50 -2.17 20.16
N GLU A 66 -16.86 -0.92 20.49
CA GLU A 66 -16.28 0.32 19.98
C GLU A 66 -14.80 0.50 20.40
N LYS A 67 -14.02 -0.58 20.39
CA LYS A 67 -12.60 -0.58 20.70
C LYS A 67 -11.86 -0.06 19.48
N GLU A 68 -11.55 1.23 19.54
CA GLU A 68 -10.58 1.99 18.74
C GLU A 68 -10.15 1.32 17.44
N LYS A 69 -10.65 1.84 16.31
CA LYS A 69 -10.13 1.53 14.97
C LYS A 69 -8.60 1.61 15.02
N THR A 70 -7.92 0.46 14.99
CA THR A 70 -6.48 0.45 15.16
C THR A 70 -5.88 1.15 13.95
N LYS A 71 -5.34 2.34 14.19
CA LYS A 71 -4.71 3.17 13.17
C LYS A 71 -3.25 2.81 13.10
N LYS A 72 -2.80 2.38 11.92
CA LYS A 72 -1.38 2.10 11.68
C LYS A 72 -0.83 3.08 10.66
N ILE A 73 0.22 3.80 11.07
CA ILE A 73 0.88 4.81 10.25
C ILE A 73 2.22 4.25 9.77
N ILE A 74 2.48 4.38 8.47
CA ILE A 74 3.77 4.11 7.84
C ILE A 74 4.28 5.44 7.31
N GLU A 75 5.37 5.93 7.88
CA GLU A 75 6.03 7.15 7.44
C GLU A 75 6.94 6.84 6.25
N LEU A 76 6.76 7.57 5.14
CA LEU A 76 7.57 7.40 3.93
C LEU A 76 8.84 8.26 3.94
N ASN A 77 9.00 9.17 4.91
CA ASN A 77 10.24 9.96 5.06
C ASN A 77 11.49 9.10 5.29
N ASP A 78 11.33 7.91 5.87
CA ASP A 78 12.40 6.91 6.09
C ASP A 78 12.23 5.70 5.14
N LEU A 79 11.62 5.92 3.97
CA LEU A 79 11.48 4.88 2.95
C LEU A 79 12.84 4.55 2.36
N ARG A 80 13.22 3.28 2.42
CA ARG A 80 14.44 2.76 1.78
C ARG A 80 14.15 2.12 0.44
N MET A 81 13.06 1.36 0.37
CA MET A 81 12.69 0.64 -0.85
C MET A 81 11.22 0.22 -0.82
N VAL A 82 10.65 0.08 -2.02
CA VAL A 82 9.38 -0.63 -2.24
C VAL A 82 9.66 -1.76 -3.23
N GLN A 83 9.24 -2.97 -2.91
CA GLN A 83 9.45 -4.13 -3.78
C GLN A 83 8.17 -4.95 -3.92
N PRO A 84 8.00 -5.64 -5.07
CA PRO A 84 7.03 -6.73 -5.16
C PRO A 84 7.29 -7.78 -4.08
N GLY A 85 6.24 -8.23 -3.39
CA GLY A 85 6.36 -9.18 -2.28
C GLY A 85 7.02 -10.50 -2.68
N ARG A 86 6.89 -10.93 -3.93
CA ARG A 86 7.60 -12.10 -4.49
C ARG A 86 9.13 -12.03 -4.37
N LEU A 87 9.70 -10.82 -4.21
CA LEU A 87 11.14 -10.60 -4.07
C LEU A 87 11.57 -10.45 -2.61
N VAL A 88 10.64 -10.47 -1.65
CA VAL A 88 10.91 -10.19 -0.25
C VAL A 88 10.63 -11.43 0.60
N SER A 89 11.68 -11.97 1.23
CA SER A 89 11.58 -13.18 2.07
C SER A 89 10.51 -13.09 3.16
N SER A 90 10.32 -11.90 3.74
CA SER A 90 9.29 -11.66 4.76
C SER A 90 7.85 -11.74 4.22
N ALA A 91 7.66 -11.67 2.91
CA ALA A 91 6.37 -11.81 2.24
C ALA A 91 6.13 -13.23 1.68
N LEU A 92 7.20 -13.95 1.31
CA LEU A 92 7.10 -15.31 0.77
C LEU A 92 6.35 -16.27 1.69
N LYS A 93 6.44 -16.09 3.01
CA LYS A 93 5.70 -16.90 3.98
C LYS A 93 4.18 -16.76 3.95
N TYR A 94 3.64 -15.78 3.20
CA TYR A 94 2.20 -15.63 2.99
C TYR A 94 1.72 -16.36 1.73
N ALA A 95 2.65 -16.80 0.87
CA ALA A 95 2.31 -17.56 -0.32
C ALA A 95 1.57 -18.84 0.07
N GLY A 96 0.42 -19.09 -0.57
CA GLY A 96 -0.41 -20.27 -0.32
C GLY A 96 -1.16 -20.28 1.01
N HIS A 97 -0.87 -19.35 1.93
CA HIS A 97 -1.53 -19.27 3.23
C HIS A 97 -2.79 -18.44 3.13
N ARG A 98 -3.84 -19.02 2.56
CA ARG A 98 -5.13 -18.34 2.40
C ARG A 98 -5.77 -18.10 3.77
N ARG A 99 -5.94 -16.84 4.15
CA ARG A 99 -6.58 -16.46 5.42
C ARG A 99 -7.80 -15.60 5.17
N ARG A 100 -8.92 -16.01 5.76
CA ARG A 100 -10.17 -15.26 5.74
C ARG A 100 -10.18 -14.24 6.88
N VAL A 101 -10.51 -12.99 6.55
CA VAL A 101 -10.74 -11.89 7.49
C VAL A 101 -12.09 -11.26 7.10
N GLY A 102 -13.11 -11.46 7.92
CA GLY A 102 -14.50 -11.16 7.57
C GLY A 102 -14.94 -11.80 6.24
N ALA A 103 -15.42 -10.98 5.32
CA ALA A 103 -15.82 -11.37 3.97
C ALA A 103 -14.66 -11.47 2.96
N HIS A 104 -13.43 -11.10 3.35
CA HIS A 104 -12.30 -11.00 2.44
C HIS A 104 -11.28 -12.13 2.63
N GLN A 105 -10.56 -12.46 1.56
CA GLN A 105 -9.52 -13.50 1.55
C GLN A 105 -8.16 -12.89 1.18
N SER A 106 -7.15 -13.21 1.98
CA SER A 106 -5.75 -12.86 1.77
C SER A 106 -4.93 -14.09 1.38
N GLY A 107 -3.67 -13.89 0.97
CA GLY A 107 -2.72 -14.94 0.60
C GLY A 107 -2.26 -14.87 -0.87
N ASN A 108 -2.58 -13.79 -1.58
CA ASN A 108 -2.13 -13.56 -2.94
C ASN A 108 -0.78 -12.82 -2.97
N LEU A 109 0.32 -13.57 -3.05
CA LEU A 109 1.67 -13.02 -3.11
C LEU A 109 1.88 -12.03 -4.28
N GLY A 110 1.18 -12.23 -5.41
CA GLY A 110 1.25 -11.35 -6.58
C GLY A 110 0.64 -9.97 -6.34
N GLN A 111 -0.19 -9.82 -5.30
CA GLN A 111 -0.80 -8.55 -4.90
C GLN A 111 -0.09 -7.90 -3.71
N ILE A 112 1.08 -8.42 -3.29
CA ILE A 112 1.83 -7.85 -2.17
C ILE A 112 2.83 -6.80 -2.67
N ALA A 113 2.79 -5.60 -2.07
CA ALA A 113 3.90 -4.67 -2.04
C ALA A 113 4.56 -4.69 -0.65
N SER A 114 5.88 -4.83 -0.63
CA SER A 114 6.70 -4.75 0.57
C SER A 114 7.32 -3.35 0.66
N VAL A 115 6.87 -2.58 1.65
CA VAL A 115 7.38 -1.24 1.98
C VAL A 115 8.46 -1.38 3.04
N ILE A 116 9.70 -1.07 2.69
CA ILE A 116 10.88 -1.22 3.53
C ILE A 116 11.28 0.16 4.02
N THR A 117 11.14 0.38 5.33
CA THR A 117 11.66 1.57 6.01
C THR A 117 12.92 1.24 6.81
N GLY A 118 13.61 2.23 7.35
CA GLY A 118 14.75 2.00 8.22
C GLY A 118 14.44 1.21 9.49
N LYS A 119 13.18 1.21 9.92
CA LYS A 119 12.74 0.49 11.13
C LYS A 119 12.16 -0.88 10.85
N ARG A 120 11.35 -1.04 9.79
CA ARG A 120 10.49 -2.22 9.59
C ARG A 120 10.19 -2.47 8.11
N VAL A 121 9.79 -3.72 7.82
CA VAL A 121 9.17 -4.10 6.54
C VAL A 121 7.67 -4.26 6.76
N TYR A 122 6.88 -3.58 5.96
CA TYR A 122 5.42 -3.69 5.92
C TYR A 122 5.02 -4.41 4.65
N ASN A 123 4.29 -5.51 4.78
CA ASN A 123 3.81 -6.27 3.63
C ASN A 123 2.31 -5.98 3.46
N LEU A 124 2.00 -5.18 2.44
CA LEU A 124 0.66 -4.74 2.09
C LEU A 124 0.16 -5.59 0.93
N GLU A 125 -0.86 -6.41 1.16
CA GLU A 125 -1.56 -7.15 0.10
C GLU A 125 -2.78 -6.36 -0.33
N PHE A 126 -2.82 -5.93 -1.59
CA PHE A 126 -3.97 -5.21 -2.15
C PHE A 126 -5.05 -6.21 -2.54
N THR A 127 -6.31 -5.86 -2.35
CA THR A 127 -7.42 -6.74 -2.79
C THR A 127 -7.55 -6.76 -4.31
N ASP A 128 -7.09 -5.71 -4.97
CA ASP A 128 -7.18 -5.53 -6.41
C ASP A 128 -5.82 -5.18 -7.01
N TYR A 129 -5.52 -5.70 -8.20
CA TYR A 129 -4.24 -5.46 -8.87
C TYR A 129 -4.13 -4.01 -9.40
N SER A 130 -5.23 -3.39 -9.80
CA SER A 130 -5.24 -1.98 -10.20
C SER A 130 -4.88 -1.05 -9.04
N ASP A 131 -5.27 -1.38 -7.80
CA ASP A 131 -4.87 -0.64 -6.60
C ASP A 131 -3.38 -0.82 -6.31
N LEU A 132 -2.83 -2.03 -6.47
CA LEU A 132 -1.39 -2.26 -6.37
C LEU A 132 -0.62 -1.43 -7.42
N LYS A 133 -1.11 -1.40 -8.67
CA LYS A 133 -0.50 -0.60 -9.74
C LYS A 133 -0.57 0.90 -9.43
N ALA A 134 -1.71 1.38 -8.92
CA ALA A 134 -1.85 2.75 -8.47
C ALA A 134 -0.90 3.06 -7.32
N PHE A 135 -0.69 2.14 -6.38
CA PHE A 135 0.28 2.30 -5.31
C PHE A 135 1.70 2.50 -5.83
N TYR A 136 2.16 1.67 -6.79
CA TYR A 136 3.48 1.86 -7.40
C TYR A 136 3.61 3.20 -8.13
N ASN A 137 2.62 3.58 -8.95
CA ASN A 137 2.60 4.87 -9.63
C ASN A 137 2.60 6.04 -8.64
N MET A 138 1.96 5.90 -7.48
CA MET A 138 1.99 6.90 -6.41
C MET A 138 3.39 7.02 -5.81
N ILE A 139 4.08 5.91 -5.52
CA ILE A 139 5.46 5.92 -5.04
C ILE A 139 6.39 6.60 -6.05
N GLU A 140 6.26 6.28 -7.34
CA GLU A 140 6.99 6.96 -8.41
C GLU A 140 6.75 8.46 -8.42
N ALA A 141 5.48 8.88 -8.28
CA ALA A 141 5.08 10.28 -8.28
C ALA A 141 5.63 11.06 -7.08
N VAL A 142 5.69 10.41 -5.92
CA VAL A 142 6.12 11.01 -4.65
C VAL A 142 7.63 11.16 -4.59
N PHE A 143 8.37 10.16 -5.06
CA PHE A 143 9.82 10.14 -5.01
C PHE A 143 10.50 10.56 -6.32
N ALA A 144 9.72 10.92 -7.35
CA ALA A 144 10.20 11.27 -8.69
C ALA A 144 11.13 10.20 -9.29
N VAL A 145 10.79 8.92 -9.06
CA VAL A 145 11.52 7.75 -9.58
C VAL A 145 10.67 6.96 -10.57
N THR A 146 11.30 6.13 -11.38
CA THR A 146 10.61 5.11 -12.19
C THR A 146 10.93 3.73 -11.62
N LEU A 147 9.90 2.97 -11.24
CA LEU A 147 10.06 1.61 -10.75
C LEU A 147 10.23 0.69 -11.95
N LEU A 148 11.37 -0.01 -12.00
CA LEU A 148 11.62 -1.03 -13.01
C LEU A 148 10.72 -2.24 -12.71
N THR A 149 9.59 -2.35 -13.40
CA THR A 149 8.76 -3.56 -13.34
C THR A 149 9.30 -4.58 -14.35
N SER A 150 9.95 -5.63 -13.85
CA SER A 150 10.39 -6.80 -14.62
C SER A 150 9.30 -7.86 -14.77
#